data_AF-A0A9R0W0E6-F1
#
_entry.id   AF-A0A9R0W0E6-F1
#
_cell.length_a   1.000
_cell.length_b   1.000
_cell.length_c   1.000
_cell.angle_alpha   90.00
_cell.angle_beta   90.00
_cell.angle_gamma   90.00
#
_symmetry.space_group_name_H-M   'P 1'
#
loop_
_entity.id
_entity.type
_entity.pdbx_description
1 polymer ?
#
loop_
_entity_poly.entity_id
_entity_poly.type
_entity_poly.pdbx_seq_one_letter_code
_entity_poly.pdbx_strand_id
1 'polypeptide(L)'
;MSPSSSSTAEEQCSQSNGSTHNDGLPAHNDDLATLVNSCCNVEGSTRKYNLGGLTWRISTDEKMDDYLLYWIGQDNSAFANVALTFNKCDIVRYDTAANQFSRDVSHLMKILRRRYYLVEKAKDANIVGILVGTLGVAGYLDIVEQMKNLIKAAGKKSYTLVMGRPNSAKLANFPEVLVNSNSLFCFSYVD
;
A
#
# COMPACT_ATOMS: atom_id res chain seq x y z
N MET A 1 68.69 6.79 14.50
CA MET A 1 68.60 8.13 13.86
C MET A 1 67.15 8.37 13.50
N SER A 2 66.47 9.21 14.27
CA SER A 2 65.30 9.98 13.79
C SER A 2 65.82 11.12 12.88
N PRO A 3 64.99 11.84 12.08
CA PRO A 3 63.95 12.69 12.67
C PRO A 3 62.63 12.87 11.86
N SER A 4 61.58 13.23 12.61
CA SER A 4 60.59 14.32 12.40
C SER A 4 59.67 14.31 11.16
N SER A 5 58.42 14.80 11.15
CA SER A 5 57.41 15.24 12.13
C SER A 5 56.25 15.80 11.29
N SER A 6 54.99 15.54 11.61
CA SER A 6 53.93 16.57 11.50
C SER A 6 52.68 16.15 12.26
N SER A 7 52.32 17.04 13.18
CA SER A 7 51.15 17.10 14.04
C SER A 7 50.04 17.91 13.37
N THR A 8 48.77 17.61 13.69
CA THR A 8 47.63 18.53 13.91
C THR A 8 46.34 17.73 13.73
N ALA A 9 45.22 17.97 14.39
CA ALA A 9 44.88 18.46 15.72
C ALA A 9 43.41 18.01 15.91
N GLU A 10 43.04 17.68 17.13
CA GLU A 10 41.66 17.40 17.51
C GLU A 10 40.81 18.66 17.40
N GLU A 11 39.59 18.56 16.86
CA GLU A 11 38.54 19.53 17.14
C GLU A 11 37.20 18.78 17.27
N GLN A 12 36.71 18.72 18.50
CA GLN A 12 35.35 18.31 18.84
C GLN A 12 34.43 19.54 18.91
N CYS A 13 33.16 19.25 18.58
CA CYS A 13 31.94 19.86 19.09
C CYS A 13 31.42 21.12 18.40
N SER A 14 30.25 21.02 17.76
CA SER A 14 29.03 21.65 18.31
C SER A 14 27.76 21.15 17.61
N GLN A 15 26.75 20.87 18.43
CA GLN A 15 25.37 20.61 18.05
C GLN A 15 24.76 21.84 17.37
N SER A 16 23.92 21.62 16.35
CA SER A 16 22.83 22.57 16.05
C SER A 16 21.56 21.81 15.66
N ASN A 17 20.51 22.06 16.45
CA ASN A 17 19.13 21.73 16.17
C ASN A 17 18.60 22.66 15.06
N GLY A 18 17.82 22.15 14.11
CA GLY A 18 17.18 23.00 13.11
C GLY A 18 16.27 22.27 12.12
N SER A 19 14.98 22.19 12.48
CA SER A 19 13.78 22.04 11.65
C SER A 19 13.79 21.05 10.47
N THR A 20 13.11 19.91 10.67
CA THR A 20 12.60 19.09 9.56
C THR A 20 11.45 19.83 8.88
N HIS A 21 11.76 20.50 7.76
CA HIS A 21 10.75 20.93 6.81
C HIS A 21 10.09 19.68 6.22
N ASN A 22 8.79 19.53 6.47
CA ASN A 22 7.95 18.54 5.81
C ASN A 22 7.66 19.04 4.40
N ASP A 23 8.53 18.69 3.44
CA ASP A 23 8.22 18.89 2.03
C ASP A 23 7.13 17.89 1.63
N GLY A 24 5.91 18.41 1.49
CA GLY A 24 4.74 17.70 1.02
C GLY A 24 4.96 17.21 -0.41
N LEU A 25 5.00 15.89 -0.57
CA LEU A 25 4.93 15.26 -1.89
C LEU A 25 3.48 15.34 -2.38
N PRO A 26 3.22 15.78 -3.62
CA PRO A 26 1.86 15.89 -4.13
C PRO A 26 1.27 14.48 -4.30
N ALA A 27 0.31 14.13 -3.45
CA ALA A 27 -0.48 12.94 -3.63
C ALA A 27 -1.38 13.13 -4.86
N HIS A 28 -1.10 12.41 -5.94
CA HIS A 28 -2.00 12.31 -7.08
C HIS A 28 -3.30 11.63 -6.57
N ASN A 29 -4.34 12.44 -6.35
CA ASN A 29 -5.54 12.10 -5.58
C ASN A 29 -6.49 11.09 -6.26
N ASP A 30 -6.27 10.79 -7.54
CA ASP A 30 -7.24 10.08 -8.39
C ASP A 30 -7.37 8.57 -8.06
N ASP A 31 -6.26 7.94 -7.66
CA ASP A 31 -6.25 6.49 -7.36
C ASP A 31 -6.99 6.16 -6.05
N LEU A 32 -6.96 7.07 -5.06
CA LEU A 32 -7.65 6.88 -3.78
C LEU A 32 -9.14 7.20 -3.88
N ALA A 33 -9.50 8.24 -4.64
CA ALA A 33 -10.90 8.57 -4.93
C ALA A 33 -11.60 7.38 -5.60
N THR A 34 -10.88 6.62 -6.43
CA THR A 34 -11.38 5.40 -7.09
C THR A 34 -11.70 4.27 -6.09
N LEU A 35 -10.89 4.07 -5.04
CA LEU A 35 -11.16 3.08 -3.99
C LEU A 35 -12.36 3.46 -3.12
N VAL A 36 -12.48 4.73 -2.76
CA VAL A 36 -13.64 5.24 -2.01
C VAL A 36 -14.91 5.16 -2.85
N ASN A 37 -14.82 5.48 -4.15
CA ASN A 37 -15.92 5.36 -5.10
C ASN A 37 -16.42 3.91 -5.24
N SER A 38 -15.50 2.94 -5.22
CA SER A 38 -15.84 1.51 -5.24
C SER A 38 -16.66 1.08 -4.01
N CYS A 39 -16.53 1.80 -2.89
CA CYS A 39 -17.22 1.51 -1.65
C CYS A 39 -18.56 2.24 -1.50
N CYS A 40 -18.97 3.10 -2.45
CA CYS A 40 -20.13 3.96 -2.27
C CYS A 40 -21.14 3.89 -3.42
N ASN A 41 -22.44 3.85 -3.08
CA ASN A 41 -23.56 3.96 -4.02
C ASN A 41 -24.48 5.10 -3.60
N VAL A 42 -25.03 5.83 -4.57
CA VAL A 42 -25.99 6.92 -4.31
C VAL A 42 -27.41 6.36 -4.35
N GLU A 43 -28.15 6.53 -3.26
CA GLU A 43 -29.55 6.13 -3.10
C GLU A 43 -30.37 7.37 -2.69
N GLY A 44 -30.97 8.06 -3.67
CA GLY A 44 -31.74 9.29 -3.43
C GLY A 44 -30.87 10.45 -2.91
N SER A 45 -31.26 11.03 -1.76
CA SER A 45 -30.50 12.10 -1.08
C SER A 45 -29.41 11.58 -0.14
N THR A 46 -29.10 10.27 -0.17
CA THR A 46 -28.11 9.66 0.72
C THR A 46 -27.05 8.91 -0.07
N ARG A 47 -25.81 8.94 0.43
CA ARG A 47 -24.72 8.07 -0.04
C ARG A 47 -24.56 6.92 0.93
N LYS A 48 -24.70 5.71 0.41
CA LYS A 48 -24.50 4.47 1.15
C LYS A 48 -23.09 3.98 0.93
N TYR A 49 -22.38 3.71 2.01
CA TYR A 49 -21.04 3.15 2.01
C TYR A 49 -21.08 1.69 2.46
N ASN A 50 -20.25 0.85 1.85
CA ASN A 50 -20.02 -0.53 2.26
C ASN A 50 -18.52 -0.83 2.26
N LEU A 51 -18.01 -1.36 3.37
CA LEU A 51 -16.64 -1.83 3.45
C LEU A 51 -16.50 -2.98 4.45
N GLY A 52 -15.99 -4.12 4.00
CA GLY A 52 -15.69 -5.27 4.87
C GLY A 52 -16.91 -5.79 5.64
N GLY A 53 -18.11 -5.72 5.04
CA GLY A 53 -19.37 -6.10 5.68
C GLY A 53 -20.01 -5.01 6.54
N LEU A 54 -19.33 -3.89 6.77
CA LEU A 54 -19.90 -2.70 7.43
C LEU A 54 -20.69 -1.88 6.41
N THR A 55 -21.83 -1.34 6.82
CA THR A 55 -22.66 -0.45 5.98
C THR A 55 -23.13 0.75 6.78
N TRP A 56 -22.97 1.95 6.22
CA TRP A 56 -23.45 3.21 6.80
C TRP A 56 -23.94 4.15 5.71
N ARG A 57 -24.60 5.24 6.10
CA ARG A 57 -25.15 6.25 5.19
C ARG A 57 -24.84 7.65 5.69
N ILE A 58 -24.51 8.54 4.76
CA ILE A 58 -24.35 9.98 5.00
C ILE A 58 -25.18 10.76 3.98
N SER A 59 -25.40 12.06 4.22
CA SER A 59 -26.07 12.93 3.25
C SER A 59 -25.24 13.07 1.97
N THR A 60 -25.88 13.26 0.81
CA THR A 60 -25.16 13.58 -0.43
C THR A 60 -24.44 14.92 -0.40
N ASP A 61 -24.87 15.83 0.47
CA ASP A 61 -24.32 17.18 0.59
C ASP A 61 -23.03 17.22 1.43
N GLU A 62 -22.75 16.13 2.14
CA GLU A 62 -21.60 16.01 3.04
C GLU A 62 -20.54 15.08 2.45
N LYS A 63 -19.28 15.28 2.86
CA LYS A 63 -18.18 14.40 2.48
C LYS A 63 -17.79 13.52 3.65
N MET A 64 -17.35 12.30 3.35
CA MET A 64 -16.86 11.38 4.37
C MET A 64 -15.67 11.99 5.16
N ASP A 65 -14.84 12.77 4.48
CA ASP A 65 -13.66 13.44 5.05
C ASP A 65 -14.02 14.42 6.19
N ASP A 66 -15.27 14.90 6.26
CA ASP A 66 -15.74 15.82 7.30
C ASP A 66 -16.11 15.10 8.61
N TYR A 67 -16.09 13.75 8.62
CA TYR A 67 -16.50 12.93 9.75
C TYR A 67 -15.31 12.37 10.54
N LEU A 68 -15.47 12.31 11.86
CA LEU A 68 -14.60 11.55 12.76
C LEU A 68 -15.01 10.07 12.74
N LEU A 69 -14.07 9.21 12.38
CA LEU A 69 -14.27 7.77 12.39
C LEU A 69 -13.89 7.17 13.73
N TYR A 70 -14.86 6.55 14.39
CA TYR A 70 -14.65 5.89 15.68
C TYR A 70 -14.73 4.36 15.52
N TRP A 71 -13.59 3.69 15.67
CA TRP A 71 -13.50 2.23 15.61
C TRP A 71 -13.55 1.61 17.00
N ILE A 72 -14.44 0.64 17.19
CA ILE A 72 -14.53 -0.14 18.44
C ILE A 72 -13.99 -1.53 18.16
N GLY A 73 -12.80 -1.83 18.70
CA GLY A 73 -12.17 -3.13 18.57
C GLY A 73 -10.64 -3.07 18.46
N GLN A 74 -10.08 -4.26 18.26
CA GLN A 74 -8.65 -4.46 18.10
C GLN A 74 -8.14 -3.96 16.74
N ASP A 75 -6.83 -3.80 16.63
CA ASP A 75 -6.15 -3.57 15.35
C ASP A 75 -6.16 -4.88 14.54
N ASN A 76 -7.04 -4.96 13.56
CA ASN A 76 -7.25 -6.13 12.70
C ASN A 76 -7.35 -5.72 11.23
N SER A 77 -7.51 -6.69 10.34
CA SER A 77 -7.61 -6.45 8.90
C SER A 77 -8.80 -5.56 8.52
N ALA A 78 -9.92 -5.66 9.24
CA ALA A 78 -11.09 -4.81 9.00
C ALA A 78 -10.80 -3.34 9.35
N PHE A 79 -10.19 -3.09 10.51
CA PHE A 79 -9.73 -1.75 10.90
C PHE A 79 -8.72 -1.20 9.89
N ALA A 80 -7.71 -1.99 9.52
CA ALA A 80 -6.70 -1.59 8.55
C ALA A 80 -7.33 -1.21 7.21
N ASN A 81 -8.30 -1.99 6.71
CA ASN A 81 -9.00 -1.67 5.47
C ASN A 81 -9.79 -0.36 5.57
N VAL A 82 -10.54 -0.17 6.65
CA VAL A 82 -11.30 1.08 6.90
C VAL A 82 -10.36 2.28 6.95
N ALA A 83 -9.31 2.20 7.74
CA ALA A 83 -8.36 3.30 7.91
C ALA A 83 -7.54 3.60 6.64
N LEU A 84 -7.28 2.59 5.80
CA LEU A 84 -6.60 2.80 4.52
C LEU A 84 -7.54 3.41 3.47
N THR A 85 -8.81 2.99 3.43
CA THR A 85 -9.83 3.52 2.51
C THR A 85 -10.20 4.95 2.86
N PHE A 86 -10.45 5.23 4.14
CA PHE A 86 -10.85 6.55 4.63
C PHE A 86 -9.68 7.27 5.32
N ASN A 87 -8.50 7.23 4.69
CA ASN A 87 -7.27 7.77 5.26
C ASN A 87 -7.23 9.30 5.41
N LYS A 88 -8.26 10.00 4.90
CA LYS A 88 -8.46 11.44 5.06
C LYS A 88 -9.31 11.80 6.29
N CYS A 89 -10.09 10.86 6.79
CA CYS A 89 -10.86 11.06 8.01
C CYS A 89 -9.91 11.06 9.21
N ASP A 90 -10.26 11.82 10.25
CA ASP A 90 -9.68 11.59 11.56
C ASP A 90 -10.20 10.26 12.11
N ILE A 91 -9.29 9.41 12.60
CA ILE A 91 -9.64 8.07 13.08
C ILE A 91 -9.21 7.91 14.53
N VAL A 92 -10.16 7.51 15.37
CA VAL A 92 -9.94 7.14 16.76
C VAL A 92 -10.32 5.68 16.93
N ARG A 93 -9.42 4.90 17.51
CA ARG A 93 -9.66 3.50 17.87
C ARG A 93 -9.86 3.37 19.36
N TYR A 94 -10.83 2.56 19.76
CA TYR A 94 -11.02 2.11 21.12
C TYR A 94 -10.82 0.61 21.21
N ASP A 95 -9.79 0.21 21.94
CA ASP A 95 -9.50 -1.19 22.20
C ASP A 95 -10.35 -1.67 23.38
N THR A 96 -11.27 -2.59 23.13
CA THR A 96 -12.15 -3.15 24.18
C THR A 96 -11.41 -4.09 25.13
N ALA A 97 -10.31 -4.71 24.70
CA ALA A 97 -9.54 -5.62 25.53
C ALA A 97 -8.54 -4.86 26.41
N ALA A 98 -7.90 -3.83 25.87
CA ALA A 98 -6.98 -2.97 26.62
C ALA A 98 -7.68 -1.80 27.34
N ASN A 99 -8.98 -1.60 27.09
CA ASN A 99 -9.79 -0.49 27.62
C ASN A 99 -9.12 0.88 27.38
N GLN A 100 -8.57 1.08 26.19
CA GLN A 100 -7.73 2.23 25.86
C GLN A 100 -8.08 2.81 24.48
N PHE A 101 -8.01 4.14 24.40
CA PHE A 101 -8.10 4.87 23.15
C PHE A 101 -6.72 4.98 22.49
N SER A 102 -6.66 4.76 21.19
CA SER A 102 -5.49 5.02 20.36
C SER A 102 -5.87 5.84 19.14
N ARG A 103 -5.09 6.89 18.87
CA ARG A 103 -5.08 7.59 17.58
C ARG A 103 -3.86 7.22 16.73
N ASP A 104 -3.04 6.31 17.23
CA ASP A 104 -1.84 5.90 16.50
C ASP A 104 -2.23 5.00 15.33
N VAL A 105 -2.21 5.58 14.14
CA VAL A 105 -2.38 4.91 12.86
C VAL A 105 -1.07 4.93 12.05
N SER A 106 0.07 5.23 12.69
CA SER A 106 1.36 5.40 12.00
C SER A 106 1.82 4.15 11.25
N HIS A 107 1.57 2.96 11.80
CA HIS A 107 1.85 1.69 11.13
C HIS A 107 1.02 1.55 9.83
N LEU A 108 -0.25 1.94 9.85
CA LEU A 108 -1.11 1.92 8.68
C LEU A 108 -0.65 2.93 7.63
N MET A 109 -0.18 4.10 8.04
CA MET A 109 0.40 5.10 7.13
C MET A 109 1.68 4.59 6.45
N LYS A 110 2.50 3.78 7.15
CA LYS A 110 3.64 3.09 6.53
C LYS A 110 3.18 2.08 5.47
N ILE A 111 2.12 1.32 5.75
CA ILE A 111 1.52 0.40 4.77
C ILE A 111 1.01 1.17 3.55
N LEU A 112 0.31 2.28 3.76
CA LEU A 112 -0.22 3.11 2.68
C LEU A 112 0.89 3.66 1.79
N ARG A 113 1.95 4.22 2.38
CA ARG A 113 3.14 4.70 1.64
C ARG A 113 3.79 3.59 0.83
N ARG A 114 3.91 2.39 1.40
CA ARG A 114 4.44 1.22 0.68
C ARG A 114 3.56 0.82 -0.49
N ARG A 115 2.23 0.87 -0.36
CA ARG A 115 1.29 0.58 -1.46
C ARG A 115 1.47 1.57 -2.62
N TYR A 116 1.48 2.87 -2.33
CA TYR A 116 1.68 3.89 -3.37
C TYR A 116 3.03 3.76 -4.07
N TYR A 117 4.09 3.50 -3.31
CA TYR A 117 5.41 3.22 -3.89
C TYR A 117 5.37 2.04 -4.86
N LEU A 118 4.71 0.92 -4.50
CA LEU A 118 4.59 -0.24 -5.37
C LEU A 118 3.73 0.02 -6.60
N VAL A 119 2.66 0.81 -6.48
CA VAL A 119 1.82 1.24 -7.61
C VAL A 119 2.64 2.07 -8.59
N GLU A 120 3.43 3.02 -8.10
CA GLU A 120 4.29 3.84 -8.96
C GLU A 120 5.35 2.98 -9.66
N LYS A 121 5.96 2.05 -8.93
CA LYS A 121 6.86 1.06 -9.55
C LYS A 121 6.17 0.20 -10.60
N ALA A 122 4.89 -0.12 -10.45
CA ALA A 122 4.11 -0.84 -11.46
C ALA A 122 3.89 0.00 -12.73
N LYS A 123 3.60 1.31 -12.55
CA LYS A 123 3.42 2.27 -13.64
C LYS A 123 4.70 2.40 -14.47
N ASP A 124 5.86 2.39 -13.83
CA ASP A 124 7.19 2.46 -14.50
C ASP A 124 7.67 1.13 -15.10
N ALA A 125 7.11 -0.01 -14.69
CA ALA A 125 7.58 -1.32 -15.13
C ALA A 125 7.26 -1.61 -16.60
N ASN A 126 8.25 -2.09 -17.37
CA ASN A 126 8.04 -2.54 -18.77
C ASN A 126 7.56 -3.99 -18.84
N ILE A 127 7.83 -4.76 -17.78
CA ILE A 127 7.54 -6.19 -17.69
C ILE A 127 6.82 -6.47 -16.37
N VAL A 128 5.75 -7.25 -16.41
CA VAL A 128 4.99 -7.68 -15.23
C VAL A 128 5.02 -9.20 -15.10
N GLY A 129 5.52 -9.68 -13.97
CA GLY A 129 5.45 -11.10 -13.59
C GLY A 129 4.14 -11.41 -12.86
N ILE A 130 3.39 -12.39 -13.34
CA ILE A 130 2.20 -12.94 -12.70
C ILE A 130 2.62 -14.22 -11.97
N LEU A 131 2.62 -14.20 -10.64
CA LEU A 131 2.96 -15.36 -9.85
C LEU A 131 1.69 -16.10 -9.41
N VAL A 132 1.61 -17.39 -9.76
CA VAL A 132 0.49 -18.28 -9.46
C VAL A 132 0.93 -19.32 -8.46
N GLY A 133 0.33 -19.30 -7.27
CA GLY A 133 0.66 -20.19 -6.16
C GLY A 133 0.01 -21.59 -6.25
N THR A 134 -1.22 -21.65 -6.75
CA THR A 134 -2.09 -22.83 -6.63
C THR A 134 -2.69 -23.20 -7.99
N LEU A 135 -2.66 -24.49 -8.32
CA LEU A 135 -3.31 -25.05 -9.53
C LEU A 135 -4.68 -25.66 -9.23
N GLY A 136 -5.04 -25.76 -7.94
CA GLY A 136 -6.22 -26.49 -7.46
C GLY A 136 -7.49 -25.66 -7.31
N VAL A 137 -7.41 -24.34 -7.49
CA VAL A 137 -8.57 -23.45 -7.36
C VAL A 137 -9.21 -23.24 -8.72
N ALA A 138 -10.52 -23.45 -8.85
CA ALA A 138 -11.22 -23.19 -10.11
C ALA A 138 -11.16 -21.70 -10.48
N GLY A 139 -11.03 -21.40 -11.78
CA GLY A 139 -11.09 -20.03 -12.31
C GLY A 139 -9.80 -19.21 -12.23
N TYR A 140 -8.68 -19.76 -11.72
CA TYR A 140 -7.42 -19.00 -11.70
C TYR A 140 -6.90 -18.69 -13.12
N LEU A 141 -7.15 -19.57 -14.10
CA LEU A 141 -6.77 -19.34 -15.49
C LEU A 141 -7.47 -18.12 -16.09
N ASP A 142 -8.76 -17.96 -15.80
CA ASP A 142 -9.54 -16.81 -16.27
C ASP A 142 -8.99 -15.50 -15.70
N ILE A 143 -8.63 -15.50 -14.41
CA ILE A 143 -8.00 -14.34 -13.75
C ILE A 143 -6.63 -14.04 -14.37
N VAL A 144 -5.80 -15.06 -14.61
CA VAL A 144 -4.49 -14.90 -15.25
C VAL A 144 -4.64 -14.33 -16.65
N GLU A 145 -5.64 -14.79 -17.42
CA GLU A 145 -5.92 -14.28 -18.76
C GLU A 145 -6.41 -12.84 -18.75
N GLN A 146 -7.32 -12.48 -17.83
CA GLN A 146 -7.75 -11.10 -17.63
C GLN A 146 -6.58 -10.19 -17.26
N MET A 147 -5.69 -10.61 -16.35
CA MET A 147 -4.49 -9.87 -16.00
C MET A 147 -3.57 -9.67 -17.21
N LYS A 148 -3.32 -10.72 -17.99
CA LYS A 148 -2.53 -10.62 -19.22
C LYS A 148 -3.12 -9.61 -20.20
N ASN A 149 -4.43 -9.61 -20.37
CA ASN A 149 -5.13 -8.67 -21.27
C ASN A 149 -4.97 -7.23 -20.79
N LEU A 150 -5.11 -6.97 -19.48
CA LEU A 150 -4.88 -5.63 -18.90
C LEU A 150 -3.43 -5.17 -19.07
N ILE A 151 -2.46 -6.05 -18.80
CA ILE A 151 -1.01 -5.74 -18.95
C ILE A 151 -0.69 -5.44 -20.42
N LYS A 152 -1.22 -6.25 -21.35
CA LYS A 152 -1.04 -6.05 -22.80
C LYS A 152 -1.71 -4.76 -23.29
N ALA A 153 -2.91 -4.45 -22.80
CA ALA A 153 -3.61 -3.20 -23.10
C ALA A 153 -2.81 -1.97 -22.61
N ALA A 154 -2.08 -2.11 -21.51
CA ALA A 154 -1.14 -1.11 -21.01
C ALA A 154 0.21 -1.07 -21.77
N GLY A 155 0.38 -1.86 -22.83
CA GLY A 155 1.61 -1.89 -23.63
C GLY A 155 2.81 -2.59 -22.98
N LYS A 156 2.57 -3.36 -21.91
CA LYS A 156 3.62 -4.02 -21.11
C LYS A 156 3.71 -5.51 -21.46
N LYS A 157 4.88 -6.11 -21.24
CA LYS A 157 5.07 -7.57 -21.39
C LYS A 157 4.65 -8.29 -20.11
N SER A 158 4.07 -9.49 -20.24
CA SER A 158 3.66 -10.31 -19.09
C SER A 158 4.32 -11.68 -19.10
N TYR A 159 4.82 -12.15 -17.95
CA TYR A 159 5.28 -13.54 -17.75
C TYR A 159 4.49 -14.20 -16.64
N THR A 160 4.02 -15.43 -16.85
CA THR A 160 3.34 -16.20 -15.79
C THR A 160 4.29 -17.24 -15.21
N LEU A 161 4.44 -17.24 -13.89
CA LEU A 161 5.24 -18.20 -13.14
C LEU A 161 4.33 -19.00 -12.22
N VAL A 162 4.30 -20.32 -12.40
CA VAL A 162 3.49 -21.22 -11.58
C VAL A 162 4.40 -21.91 -10.56
N MET A 163 4.14 -21.70 -9.27
CA MET A 163 5.00 -22.16 -8.17
C MET A 163 4.16 -22.57 -6.95
N GLY A 164 4.25 -23.82 -6.47
CA GLY A 164 3.38 -24.29 -5.37
C GLY A 164 3.42 -23.49 -4.06
N ARG A 165 4.62 -23.07 -3.61
CA ARG A 165 4.79 -22.13 -2.50
C ARG A 165 5.86 -21.12 -2.87
N PRO A 166 5.54 -19.84 -3.05
CA PRO A 166 6.53 -18.84 -3.40
C PRO A 166 7.47 -18.58 -2.21
N ASN A 167 8.78 -18.50 -2.48
CA ASN A 167 9.81 -18.15 -1.52
C ASN A 167 10.93 -17.38 -2.26
N SER A 168 11.70 -16.56 -1.54
CA SER A 168 12.81 -15.76 -2.08
C SER A 168 13.77 -16.59 -2.94
N ALA A 169 14.15 -17.78 -2.47
CA ALA A 169 15.05 -18.69 -3.19
C ALA A 169 14.47 -19.17 -4.54
N LYS A 170 13.16 -19.34 -4.64
CA LYS A 170 12.51 -19.76 -5.90
C LYS A 170 12.40 -18.61 -6.90
N LEU A 171 12.17 -17.40 -6.40
CA LEU A 171 12.08 -16.21 -7.25
C LEU A 171 13.45 -15.83 -7.84
N ALA A 172 14.54 -16.01 -7.07
CA ALA A 172 15.90 -15.71 -7.52
C ALA A 172 16.35 -16.45 -8.81
N ASN A 173 15.71 -17.58 -9.13
CA ASN A 173 15.99 -18.36 -10.34
C ASN A 173 15.37 -17.80 -11.62
N PHE A 174 14.60 -16.70 -11.55
CA PHE A 174 13.97 -16.04 -12.69
C PHE A 174 14.52 -14.63 -12.91
N PRO A 175 15.83 -14.51 -13.24
CA PRO A 175 16.49 -13.22 -13.34
C PRO A 175 15.89 -12.34 -14.43
N GLU A 176 15.34 -12.87 -15.51
CA GLU A 176 14.77 -12.04 -16.60
C GLU A 176 13.60 -11.14 -16.13
N VAL A 177 12.92 -11.53 -15.05
CA VAL A 177 11.79 -10.80 -14.42
C VAL A 177 12.21 -10.09 -13.12
N LEU A 178 13.46 -10.24 -12.67
CA LEU A 178 13.99 -9.57 -11.46
C LEU A 178 15.16 -8.61 -11.74
N VAL A 179 15.97 -8.89 -12.76
CA VAL A 179 17.22 -8.19 -13.12
C VAL A 179 16.94 -6.97 -14.00
N ASN A 180 15.82 -6.95 -14.73
CA ASN A 180 15.41 -5.75 -15.42
C ASN A 180 14.88 -4.75 -14.38
N SER A 181 15.56 -3.61 -14.22
CA SER A 181 15.24 -2.54 -13.25
C SER A 181 13.79 -2.01 -13.31
N ASN A 182 13.04 -2.38 -14.36
CA ASN A 182 11.65 -2.03 -14.61
C ASN A 182 10.74 -3.28 -14.67
N SER A 183 10.84 -4.16 -13.68
CA SER A 183 9.99 -5.35 -13.56
C SER A 183 9.27 -5.42 -12.21
N LEU A 184 8.00 -5.84 -12.20
CA LEU A 184 7.18 -5.97 -10.98
C LEU A 184 6.45 -7.31 -10.94
N PHE A 185 6.37 -7.93 -9.76
CA PHE A 185 5.56 -9.12 -9.52
C PHE A 185 4.19 -8.76 -8.93
N CYS A 186 3.13 -9.26 -9.55
CA CYS A 186 1.79 -9.30 -8.96
C CYS A 186 1.57 -10.67 -8.32
N PHE A 187 1.26 -10.69 -7.02
CA PHE A 187 0.94 -11.92 -6.29
C PHE A 187 -0.57 -12.13 -6.33
N SER A 188 -1.01 -13.13 -7.09
CA SER A 188 -2.36 -13.68 -6.93
C SER A 188 -2.26 -14.82 -5.94
N TYR A 189 -2.46 -14.53 -4.66
CA TYR A 189 -2.71 -15.56 -3.66
C TYR A 189 -4.22 -15.80 -3.66
N VAL A 190 -4.63 -16.93 -4.21
CA VAL A 190 -5.99 -17.44 -4.09
C VAL A 190 -5.86 -18.63 -3.14
N ASP A 191 -6.33 -18.44 -1.90
CA ASP A 191 -6.34 -19.47 -0.85
C ASP A 191 -7.05 -20.75 -1.30
#